data_AF-A0A5J4TES9-F1
#
_entry.id   AF-A0A5J4TES9-F1
#
_cell.length_a   1.000
_cell.length_b   1.000
_cell.length_c   1.000
_cell.angle_alpha   90.00
_cell.angle_beta   90.00
_cell.angle_gamma   90.00
#
_symmetry.space_group_name_H-M   'P 1'
#
loop_
_entity.id
_entity.type
_entity.pdbx_description
1 polymer ?
#
loop_
_entity_poly.entity_id
_entity_poly.type
_entity_poly.pdbx_seq_one_letter_code
_entity_poly.pdbx_strand_id
1 'polypeptide(L)'
;RLMQLKTITRPASIQDDLLWDLLLHLLDFDRKTRFSAEQALQHPYFTSFQALNDISDDARSIAASALQGQQVGDRSITAYDTDVTYTVSGSEIKKAINYNPDVDLQPIYNQIPEYQHSQFNSSYIQSLSNQVLKNPVKQFKQSYPQAPPPVIPIAPPSYIPSATQTQLSEDQQLQQQQLIQEIKKRQNPIQDKEDSNQQFVQTENQNIPEDVDISSEQQIPCDICKQLIRFSEYEQHQQKHKNEIEEQRKEKKELKELVVELMDTITDYWRYLITKIIER
;
A
#
# COMPACT_ATOMS: atom_id res chain seq x y z
N ARG A 1 5.00 38.93 -5.06
CA ARG A 1 5.96 37.89 -5.51
C ARG A 1 5.12 36.74 -6.07
N LEU A 2 5.06 36.57 -7.39
CA LEU A 2 4.33 35.45 -7.99
C LEU A 2 5.01 34.16 -7.51
N MET A 3 4.31 33.34 -6.71
CA MET A 3 4.77 32.00 -6.40
C MET A 3 4.78 31.24 -7.72
N GLN A 4 5.95 30.89 -8.23
CA GLN A 4 6.07 29.92 -9.32
C GLN A 4 5.48 28.62 -8.79
N LEU A 5 4.28 28.25 -9.27
CA LEU A 5 3.72 26.92 -9.03
C LEU A 5 4.72 25.93 -9.62
N LYS A 6 5.39 25.16 -8.75
CA LYS A 6 6.22 24.05 -9.19
C LYS A 6 5.25 23.05 -9.83
N THR A 7 5.41 22.80 -11.12
CA THR A 7 4.63 21.81 -11.85
C THR A 7 5.47 20.55 -12.00
N ILE A 8 4.86 19.40 -11.81
CA ILE A 8 5.52 18.11 -12.06
C ILE A 8 5.25 17.77 -13.52
N THR A 9 6.31 17.73 -14.33
CA THR A 9 6.21 17.36 -15.74
C THR A 9 6.22 15.84 -15.89
N ARG A 10 5.30 15.30 -16.69
CA ARG A 10 5.22 13.86 -16.98
C ARG A 10 6.48 13.38 -17.71
N PRO A 11 7.23 12.41 -17.15
CA PRO A 11 8.33 11.76 -17.86
C PRO A 11 7.80 10.91 -19.01
N ALA A 12 8.52 10.85 -20.13
CA ALA A 12 8.14 10.05 -21.31
C ALA A 12 8.09 8.54 -21.05
N SER A 13 8.71 8.06 -19.96
CA SER A 13 8.67 6.65 -19.55
C SER A 13 7.33 6.24 -18.94
N ILE A 14 6.51 7.18 -18.47
CA ILE A 14 5.20 6.90 -17.87
C ILE A 14 4.13 7.07 -18.94
N GLN A 15 3.72 5.97 -19.56
CA GLN A 15 2.69 5.97 -20.61
C GLN A 15 1.27 5.76 -20.05
N ASP A 16 1.16 5.20 -18.86
CA ASP A 16 -0.12 4.96 -18.20
C ASP A 16 -0.67 6.26 -17.61
N ASP A 17 -1.89 6.63 -18.01
CA ASP A 17 -2.57 7.86 -17.58
C ASP A 17 -3.10 7.77 -16.15
N LEU A 18 -3.57 6.59 -15.71
CA LEU A 18 -4.07 6.37 -14.36
C LEU A 18 -2.90 6.37 -13.35
N LEU A 19 -1.77 5.80 -13.72
CA LEU A 19 -0.54 5.87 -12.92
C LEU A 19 -0.10 7.33 -12.78
N TRP A 20 -0.10 8.07 -13.88
CA TRP A 20 0.31 9.47 -13.87
C TRP A 20 -0.61 10.33 -13.00
N ASP A 21 -1.93 10.15 -13.12
CA ASP A 21 -2.91 10.85 -12.31
C ASP A 21 -2.75 10.55 -10.81
N LEU A 22 -2.53 9.28 -10.45
CA LEU A 22 -2.22 8.89 -9.08
C LEU A 22 -0.98 9.62 -8.54
N LEU A 23 0.10 9.65 -9.34
CA LEU A 23 1.35 10.29 -8.95
C LEU A 23 1.21 11.79 -8.74
N LEU A 24 0.38 12.48 -9.55
CA LEU A 24 0.09 13.90 -9.35
C LEU A 24 -0.54 14.16 -7.99
N HIS A 25 -1.51 13.33 -7.57
CA HIS A 25 -2.19 13.48 -6.29
C HIS A 25 -1.30 13.09 -5.10
N LEU A 26 -0.39 12.11 -5.26
CA LEU A 26 0.55 11.70 -4.21
C LEU A 26 1.70 12.69 -4.02
N LEU A 27 2.15 13.32 -5.11
CA LEU A 27 3.29 14.23 -5.12
C LEU A 27 2.89 15.70 -5.08
N ASP A 28 1.61 16.00 -4.81
CA ASP A 28 1.11 17.37 -4.73
C ASP A 28 1.91 18.19 -3.70
N PHE A 29 2.29 19.42 -4.08
CA PHE A 29 3.05 20.33 -3.24
C PHE A 29 2.21 20.90 -2.10
N ASP A 30 0.89 21.07 -2.30
CA ASP A 30 0.00 21.44 -1.22
C ASP A 30 -0.38 20.18 -0.41
N ARG A 31 0.02 20.17 0.86
CA ARG A 31 -0.27 19.08 1.79
C ARG A 31 -1.78 18.88 1.98
N LYS A 32 -2.59 19.93 1.85
CA LYS A 32 -4.04 19.87 2.09
C LYS A 32 -4.79 19.16 0.96
N THR A 33 -4.25 19.20 -0.26
CA THR A 33 -4.85 18.57 -1.45
C THR A 33 -4.20 17.22 -1.78
N ARG A 34 -3.01 16.96 -1.25
CA ARG A 34 -2.35 15.65 -1.34
C ARG A 34 -3.22 14.54 -0.77
N PHE A 35 -3.32 13.43 -1.51
CA PHE A 35 -4.07 12.26 -1.06
C PHE A 35 -3.52 11.66 0.24
N SER A 36 -4.45 11.24 1.10
CA SER A 36 -4.16 10.29 2.17
C SER A 36 -3.91 8.90 1.58
N ALA A 37 -3.32 8.01 2.38
CA ALA A 37 -3.13 6.61 1.97
C ALA A 37 -4.47 5.93 1.64
N GLU A 38 -5.53 6.21 2.41
CA GLU A 38 -6.87 5.69 2.15
C GLU A 38 -7.41 6.17 0.79
N GLN A 39 -7.29 7.47 0.49
CA GLN A 39 -7.72 8.04 -0.79
C GLN A 39 -6.93 7.45 -1.96
N ALA A 40 -5.62 7.27 -1.80
CA ALA A 40 -4.76 6.68 -2.82
C ALA A 40 -5.17 5.24 -3.14
N LEU A 41 -5.55 4.44 -2.13
CA LEU A 41 -6.02 3.06 -2.33
C LEU A 41 -7.36 2.99 -3.08
N GLN A 42 -8.18 4.04 -3.03
CA GLN A 42 -9.44 4.13 -3.80
C GLN A 42 -9.24 4.52 -5.26
N HIS A 43 -8.04 4.94 -5.64
CA HIS A 43 -7.78 5.48 -6.97
C HIS A 43 -8.06 4.45 -8.07
N PRO A 44 -8.60 4.85 -9.25
CA PRO A 44 -8.86 3.93 -10.36
C PRO A 44 -7.63 3.14 -10.83
N TYR A 45 -6.42 3.64 -10.58
CA TYR A 45 -5.20 2.86 -10.83
C TYR A 45 -5.19 1.50 -10.11
N PHE A 46 -5.77 1.40 -8.91
CA PHE A 46 -5.89 0.15 -8.17
C PHE A 46 -7.26 -0.52 -8.30
N THR A 47 -8.32 0.26 -8.54
CA THR A 47 -9.72 -0.24 -8.48
C THR A 47 -10.39 -0.42 -9.84
N SER A 48 -9.75 0.02 -10.93
CA SER A 48 -10.31 -0.12 -12.28
C SER A 48 -10.18 -1.55 -12.81
N PHE A 49 -10.92 -1.81 -13.90
CA PHE A 49 -10.80 -3.07 -14.63
C PHE A 49 -9.39 -3.27 -15.23
N GLN A 50 -8.66 -2.19 -15.52
CA GLN A 50 -7.29 -2.29 -16.00
C GLN A 50 -6.38 -2.95 -14.96
N ALA A 51 -6.54 -2.58 -13.68
CA ALA A 51 -5.80 -3.22 -12.58
C ALA A 51 -6.07 -4.73 -12.50
N LEU A 52 -7.31 -5.16 -12.77
CA LEU A 52 -7.65 -6.59 -12.83
C LEU A 52 -7.02 -7.33 -14.01
N ASN A 53 -6.74 -6.63 -15.11
CA ASN A 53 -6.05 -7.22 -16.27
C ASN A 53 -4.54 -7.30 -16.06
N ASP A 54 -3.98 -6.40 -15.23
CA ASP A 54 -2.55 -6.39 -14.91
C ASP A 54 -2.15 -7.52 -13.95
N ILE A 55 -3.12 -8.20 -13.32
CA ILE A 55 -2.87 -9.40 -12.52
C ILE A 55 -2.34 -10.52 -13.41
N SER A 56 -1.12 -10.98 -13.11
CA SER A 56 -0.43 -12.03 -13.85
C SER A 56 -1.15 -13.37 -13.82
N ASP A 57 -0.96 -14.15 -14.89
CA ASP A 57 -1.50 -15.52 -14.97
C ASP A 57 -0.94 -16.42 -13.86
N ASP A 58 0.31 -16.21 -13.45
CA ASP A 58 0.93 -16.90 -12.33
C ASP A 58 0.16 -16.65 -11.03
N ALA A 59 -0.18 -15.39 -10.73
CA ALA A 59 -0.98 -15.04 -9.56
C ALA A 59 -2.37 -15.71 -9.60
N ARG A 60 -3.02 -15.75 -10.77
CA ARG A 60 -4.29 -16.47 -10.96
C ARG A 60 -4.15 -17.96 -10.69
N SER A 61 -3.07 -18.59 -11.17
CA SER A 61 -2.83 -20.01 -10.98
C SER A 61 -2.54 -20.38 -9.52
N ILE A 62 -1.86 -19.50 -8.78
CA ILE A 62 -1.57 -19.69 -7.35
C ILE A 62 -2.88 -19.65 -6.56
N ALA A 63 -3.70 -18.62 -6.75
CA ALA A 63 -4.98 -18.49 -6.06
C ALA A 63 -5.94 -19.65 -6.37
N ALA A 64 -5.96 -20.12 -7.64
CA ALA A 64 -6.74 -21.28 -8.05
C ALA A 64 -6.27 -22.57 -7.36
N SER A 65 -4.96 -22.77 -7.25
CA SER A 65 -4.39 -23.91 -6.52
C SER A 65 -4.74 -23.87 -5.04
N ALA A 66 -4.69 -22.69 -4.42
CA ALA A 66 -5.10 -22.51 -3.03
C ALA A 66 -6.59 -22.83 -2.83
N LEU A 67 -7.46 -22.36 -3.71
CA LEU A 67 -8.88 -22.68 -3.67
C LEU A 67 -9.13 -24.20 -3.78
N GLN A 68 -8.37 -24.90 -4.63
CA GLN A 68 -8.47 -26.35 -4.73
C GLN A 68 -8.03 -27.04 -3.44
N GLY A 69 -6.92 -26.63 -2.82
CA GLY A 69 -6.47 -27.17 -1.54
C GLY A 69 -7.53 -27.00 -0.45
N GLN A 70 -8.18 -25.84 -0.42
CA GLN A 70 -9.25 -25.54 0.54
C GLN A 70 -10.46 -26.46 0.31
N GLN A 71 -10.83 -26.73 -0.94
CA GLN A 71 -11.90 -27.67 -1.30
C GLN A 71 -11.58 -29.12 -0.92
N VAL A 72 -10.30 -29.50 -0.92
CA VAL A 72 -9.81 -30.81 -0.47
C VAL A 72 -9.75 -30.91 1.06
N GLY A 73 -9.99 -29.80 1.77
CA GLY A 73 -10.08 -29.75 3.23
C GLY A 73 -8.83 -29.21 3.92
N ASP A 74 -7.91 -28.58 3.19
CA ASP A 74 -6.78 -27.86 3.78
C ASP A 74 -7.28 -26.65 4.56
N ARG A 75 -7.05 -26.66 5.87
CA ARG A 75 -7.47 -25.61 6.81
C ARG A 75 -6.44 -24.50 6.99
N SER A 76 -5.23 -24.67 6.45
CA SER A 76 -4.20 -23.63 6.49
C SER A 76 -4.47 -22.50 5.49
N ILE A 77 -5.32 -22.75 4.49
CA ILE A 77 -5.65 -21.81 3.42
C ILE A 77 -6.73 -20.84 3.87
N THR A 78 -6.38 -19.56 3.87
CA THR A 78 -7.24 -18.45 4.27
C THR A 78 -8.03 -17.89 3.07
N ALA A 79 -8.96 -16.97 3.35
CA ALA A 79 -9.69 -16.27 2.29
C ALA A 79 -8.77 -15.44 1.38
N TYR A 80 -7.64 -14.97 1.91
CA TYR A 80 -6.68 -14.14 1.15
C TYR A 80 -5.87 -14.96 0.15
N ASP A 81 -5.57 -16.23 0.47
CA ASP A 81 -4.84 -17.14 -0.43
C ASP A 81 -5.66 -17.50 -1.68
N THR A 82 -6.98 -17.45 -1.58
CA THR A 82 -7.89 -17.75 -2.70
C THR A 82 -8.23 -16.55 -3.57
N ASP A 83 -7.81 -15.34 -3.16
CA ASP A 83 -8.11 -14.10 -3.85
C ASP A 83 -6.90 -13.64 -4.68
N VAL A 84 -7.12 -13.55 -5.98
CA VAL A 84 -6.11 -13.15 -6.96
C VAL A 84 -5.56 -11.74 -6.71
N THR A 85 -6.35 -10.86 -6.10
CA THR A 85 -5.95 -9.47 -5.82
C THR A 85 -4.96 -9.35 -4.66
N TYR A 86 -4.85 -10.40 -3.84
CA TYR A 86 -3.87 -10.50 -2.74
C TYR A 86 -2.68 -11.41 -3.09
N THR A 87 -2.63 -11.91 -4.33
CA THR A 87 -1.61 -12.85 -4.77
C THR A 87 -0.55 -12.16 -5.61
N VAL A 88 0.72 -12.41 -5.31
CA VAL A 88 1.87 -11.92 -6.08
C VAL A 88 2.74 -13.11 -6.46
N SER A 89 3.20 -13.15 -7.72
CA SER A 89 4.03 -14.26 -8.17
C SER A 89 5.46 -14.13 -7.64
N GLY A 90 6.09 -15.28 -7.35
CA GLY A 90 7.50 -15.30 -6.96
C GLY A 90 8.41 -14.74 -8.07
N SER A 91 8.02 -14.86 -9.35
CA SER A 91 8.79 -14.33 -10.47
C SER A 91 8.77 -12.80 -10.51
N GLU A 92 7.63 -12.16 -10.18
CA GLU A 92 7.51 -10.71 -10.04
C GLU A 92 8.32 -10.20 -8.85
N ILE A 93 8.23 -10.87 -7.69
CA ILE A 93 9.03 -10.51 -6.51
C ILE A 93 10.51 -10.53 -6.87
N LYS A 94 11.01 -11.64 -7.42
CA LYS A 94 12.42 -11.81 -7.81
C LYS A 94 12.91 -10.72 -8.76
N LYS A 95 12.09 -10.36 -9.75
CA LYS A 95 12.40 -9.26 -10.67
C LYS A 95 12.43 -7.91 -9.96
N ALA A 96 11.47 -7.64 -9.08
CA ALA A 96 11.36 -6.37 -8.36
C ALA A 96 12.54 -6.12 -7.40
N ILE A 97 13.01 -7.17 -6.73
CA ILE A 97 14.14 -7.06 -5.78
C ILE A 97 15.50 -7.40 -6.40
N ASN A 98 15.54 -7.78 -7.68
CA ASN A 98 16.74 -8.26 -8.41
C ASN A 98 17.54 -9.31 -7.62
N TYR A 99 16.83 -10.18 -6.92
CA TYR A 99 17.40 -11.19 -6.03
C TYR A 99 16.55 -12.46 -6.09
N ASN A 100 17.24 -13.62 -6.16
CA ASN A 100 16.59 -14.92 -6.20
C ASN A 100 16.88 -15.68 -4.89
N PRO A 101 15.94 -15.69 -3.93
CA PRO A 101 16.16 -16.34 -2.63
C PRO A 101 16.38 -17.84 -2.77
N ASP A 102 15.87 -18.46 -3.83
CA ASP A 102 16.01 -19.90 -4.03
C ASP A 102 17.47 -20.33 -4.18
N VAL A 103 18.35 -19.46 -4.66
CA VAL A 103 19.79 -19.73 -4.81
C VAL A 103 20.44 -19.90 -3.45
N ASP A 104 20.17 -18.97 -2.53
CA ASP A 104 20.75 -18.98 -1.18
C ASP A 104 20.11 -20.05 -0.29
N LEU A 105 18.86 -20.42 -0.58
CA LEU A 105 18.14 -21.47 0.12
C LEU A 105 18.46 -22.88 -0.41
N GLN A 106 19.09 -23.04 -1.59
CA GLN A 106 19.47 -24.35 -2.15
C GLN A 106 20.23 -25.25 -1.15
N PRO A 107 21.26 -24.76 -0.41
CA PRO A 107 21.99 -25.61 0.53
C PRO A 107 21.10 -26.12 1.66
N ILE A 108 20.11 -25.33 2.08
CA ILE A 108 19.13 -25.70 3.10
C ILE A 108 18.16 -26.74 2.52
N TYR A 109 17.62 -26.52 1.31
CA TYR A 109 16.72 -27.47 0.66
C TYR A 109 17.37 -28.84 0.43
N ASN A 110 18.66 -28.88 0.09
CA ASN A 110 19.41 -30.12 -0.10
C ASN A 110 19.59 -30.93 1.20
N GLN A 111 19.40 -30.29 2.36
CA GLN A 111 19.49 -30.94 3.68
C GLN A 111 18.13 -31.46 4.17
N ILE A 112 17.01 -31.11 3.52
CA ILE A 112 15.66 -31.53 3.92
C ILE A 112 15.19 -32.69 3.03
N PRO A 113 15.05 -33.92 3.57
CA PRO A 113 14.66 -35.10 2.79
C PRO A 113 13.32 -34.96 2.06
N GLU A 114 12.36 -34.25 2.65
CA GLU A 114 11.02 -34.01 2.07
C GLU A 114 11.06 -33.11 0.81
N TYR A 115 12.05 -32.21 0.70
CA TYR A 115 12.20 -31.33 -0.47
C TYR A 115 12.71 -32.05 -1.71
N GLN A 116 13.40 -33.20 -1.55
CA GLN A 116 13.84 -34.00 -2.69
C GLN A 116 12.68 -34.75 -3.36
N HIS A 117 11.59 -35.03 -2.64
CA HIS A 117 10.40 -35.71 -3.18
C HIS A 117 9.40 -34.75 -3.87
N SER A 118 9.34 -33.48 -3.48
CA SER A 118 8.37 -32.52 -4.01
C SER A 118 8.67 -32.05 -5.44
N GLN A 119 9.94 -32.07 -5.87
CA GLN A 119 10.35 -31.76 -7.25
C GLN A 119 9.76 -32.77 -8.27
N PHE A 120 9.50 -34.02 -7.87
CA PHE A 120 8.92 -35.04 -8.76
C PHE A 120 7.40 -34.87 -8.97
N ASN A 121 6.69 -34.24 -8.02
CA ASN A 121 5.24 -34.02 -8.08
C ASN A 121 4.83 -32.67 -8.69
N SER A 122 5.80 -31.81 -9.06
CA SER A 122 5.51 -30.57 -9.80
C SER A 122 4.79 -30.85 -11.14
N SER A 123 5.06 -32.00 -11.76
CA SER A 123 4.34 -32.46 -12.95
C SER A 123 2.84 -32.67 -12.72
N TYR A 124 2.40 -33.00 -11.49
CA TYR A 124 0.98 -33.19 -11.19
C TYR A 124 0.23 -31.86 -11.07
N ILE A 125 0.79 -30.87 -10.37
CA ILE A 125 0.19 -29.53 -10.24
C ILE A 125 0.21 -28.78 -11.58
N GLN A 126 1.30 -28.91 -12.36
CA GLN A 126 1.39 -28.31 -13.70
C GLN A 126 0.46 -29.03 -14.72
N SER A 127 0.21 -30.33 -14.56
CA SER A 127 -0.75 -31.06 -15.41
C SER A 127 -2.20 -30.69 -15.12
N LEU A 128 -2.52 -30.28 -13.89
CA LEU A 128 -3.86 -29.84 -13.49
C LEU A 128 -4.15 -28.39 -13.94
N SER A 129 -3.18 -27.47 -13.90
CA SER A 129 -3.38 -26.09 -14.40
C SER A 129 -3.56 -26.04 -15.92
N ASN A 130 -2.90 -26.94 -16.66
CA ASN A 130 -3.06 -27.07 -18.12
C ASN A 130 -4.43 -27.60 -18.57
N GLN A 131 -5.23 -28.22 -17.68
CA GLN A 131 -6.59 -28.63 -18.01
C GLN A 131 -7.61 -27.47 -17.91
N VAL A 132 -7.27 -26.40 -17.20
CA VAL A 132 -8.14 -25.21 -17.05
C VAL A 132 -7.98 -24.24 -18.23
N LEU A 133 -6.78 -24.15 -18.84
CA LEU A 133 -6.53 -23.32 -20.03
C LEU A 133 -7.21 -23.82 -21.32
N LYS A 134 -7.79 -25.03 -21.31
CA LYS A 134 -8.52 -25.59 -22.47
C LYS A 134 -10.03 -25.43 -22.40
N ASN A 135 -10.56 -24.90 -21.29
CA ASN A 135 -11.98 -24.58 -21.17
C ASN A 135 -12.14 -23.09 -20.91
N PRO A 136 -12.81 -22.32 -21.79
CA PRO A 136 -13.22 -20.98 -21.44
C PRO A 136 -14.17 -21.10 -20.25
N VAL A 137 -13.70 -20.73 -19.06
CA VAL A 137 -14.50 -20.70 -17.84
C VAL A 137 -15.66 -19.76 -18.11
N LYS A 138 -16.83 -20.34 -18.33
CA LYS A 138 -18.11 -19.64 -18.21
C LYS A 138 -18.13 -19.03 -16.82
N GLN A 139 -18.32 -17.72 -16.77
CA GLN A 139 -18.64 -16.92 -15.58
C GLN A 139 -19.42 -17.75 -14.56
N PHE A 140 -18.84 -17.99 -13.38
CA PHE A 140 -19.59 -18.48 -12.25
C PHE A 140 -20.35 -17.30 -11.62
N LYS A 141 -21.67 -17.28 -11.85
CA LYS A 141 -22.63 -16.44 -11.14
C LYS A 141 -22.65 -16.86 -9.66
N GLN A 142 -22.38 -15.93 -8.74
CA GLN A 142 -22.73 -16.09 -7.33
C GLN A 142 -24.25 -15.98 -7.18
N SER A 143 -24.86 -17.01 -6.58
CA SER A 143 -26.28 -17.07 -6.23
C SER A 143 -26.55 -16.32 -4.92
N TYR A 144 -27.38 -15.28 -4.97
CA TYR A 144 -28.01 -14.66 -3.79
C TYR A 144 -29.50 -15.06 -3.71
N PRO A 145 -30.12 -15.09 -2.51
CA PRO A 145 -31.51 -15.52 -2.34
C PRO A 145 -32.50 -14.55 -2.99
N GLN A 146 -33.48 -15.07 -3.73
CA GLN A 146 -34.52 -14.29 -4.41
C GLN A 146 -35.64 -13.83 -3.46
N ALA A 147 -36.11 -12.59 -3.64
CA ALA A 147 -37.45 -12.15 -3.25
C ALA A 147 -38.34 -12.04 -4.52
N PRO A 148 -39.65 -12.32 -4.45
CA PRO A 148 -40.50 -12.50 -5.63
C PRO A 148 -40.93 -11.18 -6.29
N PRO A 149 -41.31 -11.19 -7.59
CA PRO A 149 -41.46 -9.98 -8.40
C PRO A 149 -42.91 -9.47 -8.50
N PRO A 150 -43.13 -8.23 -8.98
CA PRO A 150 -44.36 -7.88 -9.69
C PRO A 150 -44.10 -7.51 -11.17
N VAL A 151 -44.73 -8.31 -12.03
CA VAL A 151 -45.50 -8.01 -13.26
C VAL A 151 -45.15 -6.78 -14.14
N ILE A 152 -44.87 -7.09 -15.42
CA ILE A 152 -44.69 -6.19 -16.59
C ILE A 152 -46.06 -5.78 -17.18
N PRO A 153 -46.15 -4.73 -18.02
CA PRO A 153 -46.54 -5.00 -19.41
C PRO A 153 -45.87 -4.16 -20.52
N ILE A 154 -45.32 -4.90 -21.51
CA ILE A 154 -45.47 -4.84 -22.99
C ILE A 154 -45.00 -3.58 -23.79
N ALA A 155 -44.19 -3.86 -24.83
CA ALA A 155 -43.59 -3.02 -25.91
C ALA A 155 -44.63 -2.46 -26.95
N PRO A 156 -44.32 -1.79 -28.11
CA PRO A 156 -43.22 -1.99 -29.10
C PRO A 156 -42.77 -0.69 -29.87
N PRO A 157 -42.22 -0.70 -31.12
CA PRO A 157 -40.86 -1.12 -31.51
C PRO A 157 -40.06 -0.12 -32.42
N SER A 158 -38.79 -0.50 -32.66
CA SER A 158 -37.96 -0.33 -33.88
C SER A 158 -37.39 1.05 -34.30
N TYR A 159 -36.04 1.14 -34.39
CA TYR A 159 -35.29 1.46 -35.62
C TYR A 159 -33.76 1.23 -35.45
N ILE A 160 -33.09 0.68 -36.47
CA ILE A 160 -31.63 0.52 -36.61
C ILE A 160 -31.18 1.50 -37.71
N PRO A 161 -29.99 2.15 -37.61
CA PRO A 161 -28.86 1.71 -38.44
C PRO A 161 -27.48 1.75 -37.74
N SER A 162 -26.61 0.88 -38.24
CA SER A 162 -25.26 0.53 -37.79
C SER A 162 -24.20 1.65 -37.85
N ALA A 163 -23.31 1.68 -36.86
CA ALA A 163 -21.90 2.04 -37.02
C ALA A 163 -21.07 1.35 -35.93
N THR A 164 -19.98 0.72 -36.35
CA THR A 164 -19.16 -0.24 -35.60
C THR A 164 -18.41 0.41 -34.43
N GLN A 165 -18.86 0.13 -33.21
CA GLN A 165 -18.06 0.20 -31.98
C GLN A 165 -18.35 -1.09 -31.21
N THR A 166 -17.32 -1.74 -30.67
CA THR A 166 -17.47 -2.91 -29.81
C THR A 166 -18.17 -2.47 -28.52
N GLN A 167 -19.51 -2.52 -28.52
CA GLN A 167 -20.34 -2.19 -27.37
C GLN A 167 -20.22 -3.32 -26.35
N LEU A 168 -19.69 -2.99 -25.17
CA LEU A 168 -19.82 -3.79 -23.97
C LEU A 168 -21.31 -3.91 -23.64
N SER A 169 -21.83 -5.13 -23.49
CA SER A 169 -23.27 -5.36 -23.29
C SER A 169 -23.84 -4.55 -22.12
N GLU A 170 -25.08 -4.04 -22.24
CA GLU A 170 -25.76 -3.29 -21.17
C GLU A 170 -25.82 -4.08 -19.86
N ASP A 171 -25.91 -5.40 -19.94
CA ASP A 171 -25.82 -6.32 -18.80
C ASP A 171 -24.44 -6.27 -18.11
N GLN A 172 -23.35 -6.15 -18.86
CA GLN A 172 -22.00 -5.96 -18.29
C GLN A 172 -21.85 -4.60 -17.63
N GLN A 173 -22.43 -3.53 -18.19
CA GLN A 173 -22.39 -2.20 -17.56
C GLN A 173 -23.20 -2.16 -16.26
N LEU A 174 -24.36 -2.83 -16.21
CA LEU A 174 -25.17 -2.91 -15.00
C LEU A 174 -24.50 -3.75 -13.91
N GLN A 175 -23.87 -4.88 -14.27
CA GLN A 175 -23.05 -5.67 -13.35
C GLN A 175 -21.82 -4.90 -12.85
N GLN A 176 -21.19 -4.10 -13.71
CA GLN A 176 -20.03 -3.28 -13.38
C GLN A 176 -20.39 -2.14 -12.41
N GLN A 177 -21.55 -1.50 -12.57
CA GLN A 177 -22.04 -0.50 -11.60
C GLN A 177 -22.39 -1.11 -10.24
N GLN A 178 -22.95 -2.32 -10.21
CA GLN A 178 -23.27 -3.01 -8.95
C GLN A 178 -22.01 -3.42 -8.18
N LEU A 179 -20.96 -3.87 -8.87
CA LEU A 179 -19.68 -4.25 -8.23
C LEU A 179 -18.95 -3.03 -7.63
N ILE A 180 -18.94 -1.90 -8.34
CA ILE A 180 -18.33 -0.65 -7.86
C ILE A 180 -19.06 -0.11 -6.62
N GLN A 181 -20.39 -0.29 -6.55
CA GLN A 181 -21.17 0.10 -5.37
C GLN A 181 -20.89 -0.79 -4.15
N GLU A 182 -20.62 -2.08 -4.33
CA GLU A 182 -20.26 -2.99 -3.24
C GLU A 182 -18.85 -2.75 -2.69
N ILE A 183 -17.88 -2.39 -3.54
CA ILE A 183 -16.53 -2.02 -3.10
C ILE A 183 -16.59 -0.74 -2.23
N LYS A 184 -17.37 0.26 -2.64
CA LYS A 184 -17.57 1.50 -1.86
C LYS A 184 -18.26 1.27 -0.51
N LYS A 185 -19.13 0.26 -0.39
CA LYS A 185 -19.78 -0.10 0.89
C LYS A 185 -18.83 -0.77 1.88
N ARG A 186 -17.77 -1.42 1.42
CA ARG A 186 -16.79 -2.10 2.28
C ARG A 186 -15.74 -1.17 2.87
N GLN A 187 -15.67 0.09 2.41
CA GLN A 187 -14.63 1.04 2.78
C GLN A 187 -15.23 2.38 3.24
N ASN A 188 -15.85 2.39 4.44
CA ASN A 188 -15.82 3.48 5.46
C ASN A 188 -16.83 3.26 6.62
N PRO A 189 -16.53 3.64 7.88
CA PRO A 189 -15.36 3.26 8.67
C PRO A 189 -15.70 2.74 10.10
N ILE A 190 -14.72 2.07 10.70
CA ILE A 190 -14.59 1.90 12.15
C ILE A 190 -14.40 3.28 12.77
N GLN A 191 -15.39 3.74 13.53
CA GLN A 191 -15.23 4.81 14.51
C GLN A 191 -15.00 4.18 15.90
N ASP A 192 -14.12 4.84 16.64
CA ASP A 192 -13.91 4.76 18.10
C ASP A 192 -13.11 3.56 18.62
N LYS A 193 -11.82 3.80 18.89
CA LYS A 193 -11.21 3.78 20.24
C LYS A 193 -9.71 4.01 20.18
N GLU A 194 -9.33 5.29 20.30
CA GLU A 194 -8.11 5.65 21.01
C GLU A 194 -8.38 5.45 22.52
N ASP A 195 -7.52 4.67 23.16
CA ASP A 195 -7.15 4.67 24.58
C ASP A 195 -6.96 3.24 25.08
N SER A 196 -5.71 2.81 25.14
CA SER A 196 -5.10 2.07 26.27
C SER A 196 -3.73 1.54 25.86
N ASN A 197 -2.71 2.29 26.27
CA ASN A 197 -1.36 1.80 26.39
C ASN A 197 -1.27 0.88 27.64
N GLN A 198 -0.28 -0.02 27.64
CA GLN A 198 0.20 -0.83 28.77
C GLN A 198 -0.64 -2.05 29.16
N GLN A 199 -0.22 -3.23 28.68
CA GLN A 199 0.15 -4.38 29.51
C GLN A 199 0.24 -5.61 28.63
N PHE A 200 1.46 -6.13 28.45
CA PHE A 200 1.81 -7.56 28.52
C PHE A 200 3.26 -7.70 28.07
N VAL A 201 4.18 -7.99 29.00
CA VAL A 201 4.98 -9.23 29.04
C VAL A 201 5.71 -9.23 30.39
N GLN A 202 5.25 -10.06 31.31
CA GLN A 202 6.10 -10.71 32.31
C GLN A 202 5.65 -12.16 32.39
N THR A 203 6.40 -13.05 31.76
CA THR A 203 6.42 -14.46 32.12
C THR A 203 7.87 -14.96 31.98
N GLU A 204 8.50 -15.03 33.15
CA GLU A 204 9.29 -16.13 33.68
C GLU A 204 10.46 -16.69 32.85
N ASN A 205 11.65 -16.40 33.38
CA ASN A 205 12.83 -17.26 33.35
C ASN A 205 12.51 -18.72 33.68
N GLN A 206 13.13 -19.65 32.94
CA GLN A 206 14.00 -20.67 33.55
C GLN A 206 14.85 -21.45 32.53
N ASN A 207 16.15 -21.54 32.86
CA ASN A 207 17.16 -22.55 32.49
C ASN A 207 17.70 -22.63 31.06
N ILE A 208 18.89 -22.03 30.86
CA ILE A 208 19.91 -22.52 29.92
C ILE A 208 21.29 -22.54 30.64
N PRO A 209 22.12 -23.59 30.48
CA PRO A 209 23.34 -23.82 31.27
C PRO A 209 24.51 -22.86 30.99
N GLU A 210 25.33 -22.69 32.02
CA GLU A 210 26.64 -22.01 32.04
C GLU A 210 27.60 -22.63 31.02
N ASP A 211 28.11 -21.78 30.12
CA ASP A 211 29.41 -21.80 29.42
C ASP A 211 29.29 -21.36 27.95
N VAL A 212 29.08 -20.06 27.75
CA VAL A 212 29.50 -19.39 26.52
C VAL A 212 30.08 -18.02 26.90
N ASP A 213 31.37 -17.85 26.61
CA ASP A 213 32.11 -16.61 26.72
C ASP A 213 31.52 -15.56 25.74
N ILE A 214 30.57 -14.75 26.21
CA ILE A 214 29.99 -13.63 25.46
C ILE A 214 30.74 -12.36 25.88
N SER A 215 31.95 -12.20 25.33
CA SER A 215 32.72 -10.95 25.39
C SER A 215 32.74 -10.27 24.01
N SER A 216 31.56 -9.84 23.54
CA SER A 216 31.48 -8.76 22.56
C SER A 216 30.21 -7.97 22.78
N GLU A 217 30.32 -6.88 23.52
CA GLU A 217 29.26 -5.87 23.65
C GLU A 217 28.90 -5.39 22.23
N GLN A 218 27.76 -5.84 21.72
CA GLN A 218 27.29 -5.42 20.40
C GLN A 218 27.02 -3.91 20.41
N GLN A 219 27.80 -3.17 19.61
CA GLN A 219 27.64 -1.74 19.38
C GLN A 219 26.82 -1.52 18.10
N ILE A 220 25.86 -0.60 18.15
CA ILE A 220 24.97 -0.26 17.03
C ILE A 220 25.22 1.20 16.63
N PRO A 221 25.34 1.50 15.32
CA PRO A 221 25.47 2.88 14.85
C PRO A 221 24.17 3.67 15.08
N CYS A 222 24.29 4.86 15.66
CA CYS A 222 23.19 5.80 15.78
C CYS A 222 22.85 6.44 14.43
N ASP A 223 21.58 6.52 14.05
CA ASP A 223 21.18 7.10 12.77
C ASP A 223 21.37 8.62 12.67
N ILE A 224 21.39 9.30 13.82
CA ILE A 224 21.44 10.76 13.91
C ILE A 224 22.89 11.26 13.85
N CYS A 225 23.77 10.73 14.71
CA CYS A 225 25.17 11.18 14.79
C CYS A 225 26.20 10.19 14.25
N LYS A 226 25.77 9.00 13.78
CA LYS A 226 26.63 7.92 13.24
C LYS A 226 27.68 7.38 14.23
N GLN A 227 27.56 7.70 15.52
CA GLN A 227 28.41 7.12 16.56
C GLN A 227 27.99 5.69 16.86
N LEU A 228 28.96 4.81 17.10
CA LEU A 228 28.72 3.44 17.58
C LEU A 228 28.40 3.49 19.07
N ILE A 229 27.19 3.11 19.42
CA ILE A 229 26.68 3.16 20.79
C ILE A 229 26.44 1.73 21.27
N ARG A 230 26.82 1.44 22.51
CA ARG A 230 26.52 0.15 23.14
C ARG A 230 25.01 -0.02 23.26
N PHE A 231 24.51 -1.22 23.01
CA PHE A 231 23.06 -1.47 23.07
C PHE A 231 22.43 -1.04 24.41
N SER A 232 23.12 -1.26 25.53
CA SER A 232 22.68 -0.86 26.87
C SER A 232 22.49 0.65 27.07
N GLU A 233 23.16 1.47 26.26
CA GLU A 233 23.16 2.94 26.36
C GLU A 233 22.38 3.61 25.22
N TYR A 234 21.89 2.82 24.27
CA TYR A 234 21.28 3.31 23.04
C TYR A 234 20.02 4.16 23.30
N GLU A 235 19.18 3.75 24.25
CA GLU A 235 17.96 4.49 24.61
C GLU A 235 18.28 5.86 25.23
N GLN A 236 19.24 5.92 26.15
CA GLN A 236 19.68 7.18 26.75
C GLN A 236 20.30 8.12 25.70
N HIS A 237 21.07 7.55 24.77
CA HIS A 237 21.65 8.30 23.65
C HIS A 237 20.57 8.86 22.72
N GLN A 238 19.52 8.10 22.38
CA GLN A 238 18.40 8.60 21.59
C GLN A 238 17.63 9.73 22.30
N GLN A 239 17.41 9.60 23.61
CA GLN A 239 16.74 10.64 24.39
C GLN A 239 17.54 11.94 24.41
N LYS A 240 18.88 11.86 24.44
CA LYS A 240 19.75 13.05 24.34
C LYS A 240 19.53 13.80 23.03
N HIS A 241 19.50 13.10 21.88
CA HIS A 241 19.19 13.72 20.58
C HIS A 241 17.81 14.38 20.56
N LYS A 242 16.82 13.71 21.15
CA LYS A 242 15.46 14.26 21.23
C LYS A 242 15.46 15.60 21.97
N ASN A 243 16.13 15.67 23.12
CA ASN A 243 16.22 16.88 23.93
C ASN A 243 17.00 17.99 23.18
N GLU A 244 18.13 17.67 22.55
CA GLU A 244 18.92 18.65 21.78
C GLU A 244 18.12 19.24 20.61
N ILE A 245 17.34 18.41 19.90
CA ILE A 245 16.48 18.87 18.80
C ILE A 245 15.35 19.77 19.32
N GLU A 246 14.76 19.44 20.47
CA GLU A 246 13.71 20.26 21.09
C GLU A 246 14.25 21.62 21.57
N GLU A 247 15.45 21.65 22.14
CA GLU A 247 16.14 22.88 22.56
C GLU A 247 16.44 23.79 21.36
N GLN A 248 17.02 23.24 20.29
CA GLN A 248 17.27 24.00 19.05
C GLN A 248 15.99 24.57 18.44
N ARG A 249 14.87 23.83 18.53
CA ARG A 249 13.57 24.31 18.06
C ARG A 249 13.07 25.48 18.90
N LYS A 250 13.30 25.44 20.22
CA LYS A 250 12.92 26.52 21.14
C LYS A 250 13.74 27.78 20.90
N GLU A 251 15.07 27.67 20.82
CA GLU A 251 15.95 28.80 20.52
C GLU A 251 15.60 29.44 19.16
N LYS A 252 15.34 28.62 18.14
CA LYS A 252 14.93 29.12 16.83
C LYS A 252 13.57 29.81 16.86
N LYS A 253 12.67 29.42 17.76
CA LYS A 253 11.37 30.07 17.94
C LYS A 253 11.55 31.43 18.62
N GLU A 254 12.34 31.48 19.70
CA GLU A 254 12.66 32.74 20.41
C GLU A 254 13.36 33.74 19.48
N LEU A 255 14.33 33.28 18.67
CA LEU A 255 14.99 34.13 17.69
C LEU A 255 14.02 34.66 16.63
N LYS A 256 13.07 33.83 16.17
CA LYS A 256 12.04 34.28 15.22
C LYS A 256 11.12 35.32 15.83
N GLU A 257 10.76 35.17 17.10
CA GLU A 257 9.92 36.13 17.82
C GLU A 257 10.63 37.48 17.96
N LEU A 258 11.91 37.47 18.34
CA LEU A 258 12.73 38.69 18.42
C LEU A 258 12.91 39.37 17.05
N VAL A 259 13.06 38.59 15.98
CA VAL A 259 13.11 39.14 14.61
C VAL A 259 11.79 39.81 14.23
N VAL A 260 10.64 39.25 14.61
CA VAL A 260 9.32 39.86 14.37
C VAL A 260 9.21 41.19 15.12
N GLU A 261 9.56 41.23 16.40
CA GLU A 261 9.55 42.47 17.19
C GLU A 261 10.45 43.56 16.60
N LEU A 262 11.65 43.19 16.15
CA LEU A 262 12.56 44.11 15.48
C LEU A 262 11.96 44.66 14.18
N MET A 263 11.30 43.82 13.38
CA MET A 263 10.66 44.25 12.15
C MET A 263 9.47 45.20 12.41
N ASP A 264 8.71 44.98 13.48
CA ASP A 264 7.61 45.86 13.86
C ASP A 264 8.12 47.23 14.31
N THR A 265 9.16 47.28 15.14
CA THR A 265 9.78 48.55 15.56
C THR A 265 10.36 49.36 14.39
N ILE A 266 11.03 48.68 13.45
CA ILE A 266 11.51 49.31 12.21
C ILE A 266 10.33 49.87 11.41
N THR A 267 9.25 49.11 11.28
CA THR A 267 8.05 49.52 10.54
C THR A 267 7.41 50.76 11.16
N ASP A 268 7.32 50.83 12.48
CA ASP A 268 6.75 51.97 13.19
C ASP A 268 7.64 53.22 13.10
N TYR A 269 8.97 53.05 13.15
CA TYR A 269 9.91 54.15 12.91
C TYR A 269 9.75 54.74 11.49
N TRP A 270 9.62 53.89 10.48
CA TRP A 270 9.36 54.32 9.11
C TRP A 270 8.02 55.04 8.98
N ARG A 271 6.94 54.54 9.61
CA ARG A 271 5.65 55.22 9.64
C ARG A 271 5.75 56.62 10.26
N TYR A 272 6.45 56.74 11.39
CA TYR A 272 6.67 58.03 12.06
C TYR A 272 7.40 59.04 11.17
N LEU A 273 8.49 58.60 10.53
CA LEU A 273 9.27 59.42 9.59
C LEU A 273 8.41 59.91 8.41
N ILE A 274 7.62 59.02 7.82
CA ILE A 274 6.71 59.36 6.71
C ILE A 274 5.70 60.41 7.16
N THR A 275 5.06 60.23 8.32
CA THR A 275 4.11 61.22 8.85
C THR A 275 4.77 62.58 9.06
N LYS A 276 6.01 62.62 9.59
CA LYS A 276 6.75 63.87 9.80
C LYS A 276 7.18 64.56 8.50
N ILE A 277 7.39 63.82 7.42
CA ILE A 277 7.66 64.38 6.09
C ILE A 277 6.39 64.97 5.49
N ILE A 278 5.24 64.31 5.66
CA ILE A 278 3.95 64.78 5.13
C ILE A 278 3.45 66.04 5.87
N GLU A 279 3.76 66.20 7.15
CA GLU A 279 3.38 67.36 7.98
C GLU A 279 4.21 68.63 7.69
N ARG A 280 5.27 68.56 6.86
CA ARG A 280 6.14 69.70 6.50
C ARG A 280 5.83 70.21 5.09
#